data_AF-A0A836SMX2-F1
#
_entry.id   AF-A0A836SMX2-F1
#
_cell.length_a   1.000
_cell.length_b   1.000
_cell.length_c   1.000
_cell.angle_alpha   90.00
_cell.angle_beta   90.00
_cell.angle_gamma   90.00
#
_symmetry.space_group_name_H-M   'P 1'
#
loop_
_entity.id
_entity.type
_entity.pdbx_description
1 polymer ?
#
loop_
_entity_poly.entity_id
_entity_poly.type
_entity_poly.pdbx_seq_one_letter_code
_entity_poly.pdbx_strand_id
1 'polypeptide(L)'
;MYMSVSPIGEVRLSDVEGNRPSGKGFGELVKDFISEVNSLQRKADLVAGQLVTGEAENLHQVMLAVERASLALSLMVEVRNKVLEAYREIMRMQM
;
A
#
# COMPACT_ATOMS: atom_id res chain seq x y z
N MET A 1 -56.75 34.72 -2.18
CA MET A 1 -57.07 33.54 -1.36
C MET A 1 -56.27 32.37 -1.92
N TYR A 2 -55.56 31.65 -1.06
CA TYR A 2 -54.30 30.93 -1.31
C TYR A 2 -54.30 29.88 -2.45
N MET A 3 -53.28 29.95 -3.31
CA MET A 3 -52.81 28.81 -4.12
C MET A 3 -52.15 27.79 -3.18
N SER A 4 -52.60 26.54 -3.19
CA SER A 4 -51.93 25.44 -2.51
C SER A 4 -50.63 25.12 -3.24
N VAL A 5 -49.50 25.49 -2.63
CA VAL A 5 -48.20 24.95 -3.01
C VAL A 5 -47.99 23.66 -2.25
N SER A 6 -47.86 22.55 -2.98
CA SER A 6 -47.48 21.26 -2.42
C SER A 6 -46.08 21.37 -1.79
N PRO A 7 -45.85 20.85 -0.58
CA PRO A 7 -44.52 20.84 0.01
C PRO A 7 -43.63 19.87 -0.76
N ILE A 8 -42.60 20.38 -1.45
CA ILE A 8 -41.49 19.57 -1.94
C ILE A 8 -40.59 19.31 -0.73
N GLY A 9 -40.67 18.11 -0.15
CA GLY A 9 -39.84 17.82 1.02
C GLY A 9 -40.07 16.44 1.62
N GLU A 10 -39.54 15.42 0.96
CA GLU A 10 -38.86 14.32 1.66
C GLU A 10 -37.94 13.62 0.64
N VAL A 11 -36.78 14.23 0.39
CA VAL A 11 -35.67 13.49 -0.21
C VAL A 11 -35.25 12.47 0.84
N ARG A 12 -35.72 11.25 0.68
CA ARG A 12 -35.32 10.10 1.49
C ARG A 12 -33.81 9.96 1.35
N LEU A 13 -33.09 10.13 2.46
CA LEU A 13 -31.64 9.93 2.57
C LEU A 13 -31.27 8.43 2.48
N SER A 14 -31.82 7.70 1.51
CA SER A 14 -31.53 6.29 1.28
C SER A 14 -30.49 6.06 0.17
N ASP A 15 -30.09 7.08 -0.58
CA ASP A 15 -29.17 6.95 -1.71
C ASP A 15 -27.77 7.54 -1.46
N VAL A 16 -27.29 7.46 -0.21
CA VAL A 16 -25.86 7.57 0.09
C VAL A 16 -25.34 6.21 0.55
N GLU A 17 -25.70 5.16 -0.18
CA GLU A 17 -24.82 4.00 -0.30
C GLU A 17 -23.66 4.44 -1.20
N GLY A 18 -22.72 5.15 -0.58
CA GLY A 18 -21.56 5.72 -1.23
C GLY A 18 -20.86 4.63 -2.04
N ASN A 19 -20.95 4.78 -3.36
CA ASN A 19 -20.05 4.22 -4.35
C ASN A 19 -18.61 4.51 -3.91
N ARG A 20 -18.07 3.67 -3.01
CA ARG A 20 -16.65 3.67 -2.68
C ARG A 20 -15.96 3.32 -4.00
N PRO A 21 -15.14 4.21 -4.57
CA PRO A 21 -14.45 3.87 -5.80
C PRO A 21 -13.70 2.57 -5.53
N SER A 22 -13.95 1.56 -6.35
CA SER A 22 -13.32 0.24 -6.27
C SER A 22 -11.84 0.31 -6.69
N GLY A 23 -11.11 1.33 -6.22
CA GLY A 23 -9.65 1.30 -6.19
C GLY A 23 -9.21 0.31 -5.13
N LYS A 24 -8.14 -0.45 -5.42
CA LYS A 24 -7.54 -1.43 -4.51
C LYS A 24 -7.58 -0.90 -3.07
N GLY A 25 -8.22 -1.66 -2.19
CA GLY A 25 -8.33 -1.27 -0.79
C GLY A 25 -6.95 -1.09 -0.18
N PHE A 26 -6.81 -0.23 0.82
CA PHE A 26 -5.53 -0.01 1.50
C PHE A 26 -4.84 -1.31 1.96
N GLY A 27 -5.62 -2.29 2.45
CA GLY A 27 -5.09 -3.61 2.81
C GLY A 27 -4.53 -4.41 1.63
N GLU A 28 -5.06 -4.21 0.43
CA GLU A 28 -4.59 -4.85 -0.81
C GLU A 28 -3.28 -4.21 -1.28
N LEU A 29 -3.15 -2.89 -1.17
CA LEU A 29 -1.87 -2.18 -1.40
C LEU A 29 -0.77 -2.64 -0.45
N VAL A 30 -1.08 -2.80 0.85
CA VAL A 30 -0.12 -3.30 1.84
C VAL A 30 0.29 -4.73 1.53
N LYS A 31 -0.65 -5.58 1.12
CA LYS A 31 -0.38 -6.96 0.71
C LYS A 31 0.55 -7.01 -0.51
N ASP A 32 0.29 -6.18 -1.51
CA ASP A 32 1.13 -6.08 -2.71
C ASP A 32 2.57 -5.65 -2.35
N PHE A 33 2.70 -4.64 -1.48
CA PHE A 33 4.01 -4.14 -1.02
C PHE A 33 4.83 -5.20 -0.27
N ILE A 34 4.19 -5.97 0.62
CA ILE A 34 4.84 -7.08 1.33
C ILE A 34 5.31 -8.15 0.34
N SER A 35 4.48 -8.46 -0.67
CA SER A 35 4.83 -9.43 -1.70
C SER A 35 6.02 -8.97 -2.55
N GLU A 36 6.10 -7.68 -2.86
CA GLU A 36 7.18 -7.08 -3.63
C GLU A 36 8.51 -7.09 -2.86
N VAL A 37 8.50 -6.74 -1.57
CA VAL A 37 9.71 -6.83 -0.72
C VAL A 37 10.24 -8.26 -0.63
N ASN A 38 9.35 -9.23 -0.46
CA ASN A 38 9.71 -10.65 -0.42
C ASN A 38 10.36 -11.10 -1.76
N SER A 39 9.89 -10.57 -2.89
CA SER A 39 10.51 -10.82 -4.19
C SER A 39 11.89 -10.18 -4.32
N LEU A 40 12.07 -8.96 -3.81
CA LEU A 40 13.36 -8.27 -3.77
C LEU A 40 14.38 -9.02 -2.92
N GLN A 41 13.98 -9.50 -1.74
CA GLN A 41 14.84 -10.31 -0.85
C GLN A 41 15.34 -11.58 -1.55
N ARG A 42 14.41 -12.37 -2.13
CA ARG A 42 14.79 -13.59 -2.87
C ARG A 42 15.75 -13.30 -4.03
N LYS A 43 15.53 -12.19 -4.74
CA LYS A 43 16.40 -11.78 -5.85
C LYS A 43 17.79 -11.39 -5.36
N ALA A 44 17.87 -10.71 -4.21
CA ALA A 44 19.14 -10.39 -3.57
C ALA A 44 19.90 -11.65 -3.14
N ASP A 45 19.22 -12.63 -2.54
CA ASP A 45 19.81 -13.92 -2.15
C ASP A 45 20.36 -14.69 -3.35
N LEU A 46 19.62 -14.67 -4.47
CA LEU A 46 20.02 -15.36 -5.70
C LEU A 46 21.26 -14.72 -6.33
N VAL A 47 21.30 -13.39 -6.41
CA VAL A 47 22.46 -12.63 -6.90
C VAL A 47 23.66 -12.77 -5.97
N ALA A 48 23.45 -12.81 -4.65
CA ALA A 48 24.51 -13.07 -3.68
C ALA A 48 25.07 -14.49 -3.83
N GLY A 49 24.22 -15.49 -4.07
CA GLY A 49 24.64 -16.86 -4.37
C GLY A 49 25.48 -16.95 -5.65
N GLN A 50 25.07 -16.28 -6.72
CA GLN A 50 25.80 -16.22 -8.00
C GLN A 50 27.18 -15.52 -7.88
N LEU A 51 27.33 -14.61 -6.92
CA LEU A 51 28.63 -14.00 -6.58
C LEU A 51 29.58 -15.02 -5.93
N VAL A 52 29.07 -15.83 -5.01
CA VAL A 52 29.87 -16.84 -4.28
C VAL A 52 30.28 -18.00 -5.19
N THR A 53 29.48 -18.34 -6.19
CA THR A 53 29.80 -19.39 -7.18
C THR A 53 30.77 -18.93 -8.27
N GLY A 54 31.13 -17.65 -8.32
CA GLY A 54 32.07 -17.09 -9.31
C GLY A 54 31.44 -16.79 -10.68
N GLU A 55 30.12 -16.89 -10.82
CA GLU A 55 29.39 -16.56 -12.07
C GLU A 55 29.12 -15.06 -12.23
N ALA A 56 29.33 -14.26 -11.19
CA ALA A 56 29.15 -12.83 -11.27
C ALA A 56 30.31 -12.16 -12.03
N GLU A 57 30.13 -11.97 -13.33
CA GLU A 57 31.03 -11.20 -14.19
C GLU A 57 31.16 -9.71 -13.78
N ASN A 58 30.36 -9.23 -12.81
CA ASN A 58 30.33 -7.84 -12.40
C ASN A 58 30.02 -7.66 -10.90
N LEU A 59 31.06 -7.62 -10.06
CA LEU A 59 31.02 -7.16 -8.65
C LEU A 59 30.17 -5.89 -8.45
N HIS A 60 30.17 -4.99 -9.44
CA HIS A 60 29.40 -3.75 -9.42
C HIS A 60 27.88 -4.00 -9.36
N GLN A 61 27.35 -5.00 -10.05
CA GLN A 61 25.92 -5.32 -10.00
C GLN A 61 25.48 -5.85 -8.63
N VAL A 62 26.36 -6.57 -7.93
CA VAL A 62 26.07 -7.08 -6.59
C VAL A 62 26.04 -5.97 -5.57
N MET A 63 27.05 -5.09 -5.55
CA MET A 63 27.04 -3.89 -4.72
C MET A 63 25.74 -3.10 -4.93
N LEU A 64 25.36 -2.88 -6.19
CA LEU A 64 24.15 -2.13 -6.54
C LEU A 64 22.85 -2.85 -6.14
N ALA A 65 22.83 -4.18 -6.17
CA ALA A 65 21.72 -4.98 -5.68
C ALA A 65 21.58 -4.91 -4.15
N VAL A 66 22.70 -4.94 -3.43
CA VAL A 66 22.74 -4.80 -1.97
C VAL A 66 22.28 -3.40 -1.54
N GLU A 67 22.75 -2.35 -2.21
CA GLU A 67 22.31 -0.97 -1.98
C GLU A 67 20.79 -0.82 -2.17
N ARG A 68 20.26 -1.36 -3.28
CA ARG A 68 18.82 -1.36 -3.56
C ARG A 68 18.02 -2.11 -2.51
N ALA A 69 18.52 -3.27 -2.06
CA ALA A 69 17.85 -4.06 -1.03
C ALA A 69 17.80 -3.31 0.32
N SER A 70 18.90 -2.66 0.71
CA SER A 70 18.97 -1.85 1.92
C SER A 70 17.99 -0.66 1.89
N LEU A 71 17.95 0.05 0.76
CA LEU A 71 17.01 1.16 0.56
C LEU A 71 15.55 0.69 0.59
N ALA A 72 15.23 -0.41 -0.11
CA ALA A 72 13.89 -0.99 -0.14
C ALA A 72 13.43 -1.44 1.27
N LEU A 73 14.33 -2.03 2.06
CA LEU A 73 14.05 -2.41 3.44
C LEU A 73 13.74 -1.19 4.30
N SER A 74 14.54 -0.12 4.17
CA SER A 74 14.33 1.12 4.93
C SER A 74 12.97 1.75 4.60
N LEU A 75 12.63 1.81 3.32
CA LEU A 75 11.32 2.26 2.85
C LEU A 75 10.18 1.38 3.41
N MET A 76 10.36 0.06 3.45
CA MET A 76 9.35 -0.84 4.00
C MET A 76 9.07 -0.55 5.49
N VAL A 77 10.10 -0.24 6.27
CA VAL A 77 9.93 0.11 7.69
C VAL A 77 9.12 1.39 7.84
N GLU A 78 9.37 2.41 7.02
CA GLU A 78 8.59 3.64 7.01
C GLU A 78 7.14 3.40 6.60
N VAL A 79 6.91 2.62 5.54
CA VAL A 79 5.57 2.22 5.09
C VAL A 79 4.84 1.48 6.20
N ARG A 80 5.49 0.52 6.87
CA ARG A 80 4.91 -0.20 8.03
C ARG A 80 4.48 0.77 9.12
N ASN A 81 5.33 1.74 9.47
CA ASN A 81 5.00 2.74 10.48
C ASN A 81 3.80 3.60 10.06
N LYS A 82 3.75 4.04 8.79
CA LYS A 82 2.64 4.83 8.25
C LYS A 82 1.33 4.05 8.21
N VAL A 83 1.40 2.75 7.91
CA VAL A 83 0.25 1.84 7.94
C VAL A 83 -0.30 1.69 9.37
N LEU A 84 0.57 1.54 10.36
CA LEU A 84 0.17 1.49 11.77
C LEU A 84 -0.42 2.82 12.26
N GLU A 85 0.08 3.96 11.77
CA GLU A 85 -0.53 5.28 12.03
C GLU A 85 -1.91 5.40 11.40
N ALA A 86 -2.06 5.04 10.13
CA ALA A 86 -3.33 5.09 9.42
C ALA A 86 -4.38 4.19 10.08
N TYR A 87 -4.00 2.98 10.51
CA TYR A 87 -4.87 2.09 11.27
C TYR A 87 -5.32 2.73 12.61
N ARG A 88 -4.39 3.33 13.34
CA ARG A 88 -4.70 4.04 14.60
C ARG A 88 -5.65 5.21 14.39
N GLU A 89 -5.47 5.99 13.32
CA GLU A 89 -6.35 7.14 13.03
C GLU A 89 -7.77 6.70 12.69
N ILE A 90 -7.93 5.65 11.87
CA ILE A 90 -9.27 5.08 11.53
C ILE A 90 -10.00 4.61 12.80
N MET A 91 -9.29 3.97 13.74
CA MET A 91 -9.87 3.56 15.03
C MET A 91 -10.29 4.75 15.89
N ARG A 92 -9.56 5.86 15.81
CA ARG A 92 -9.84 7.09 16.58
C ARG A 92 -11.04 7.87 16.05
N MET A 93 -11.44 7.66 14.79
CA MET A 93 -12.64 8.26 14.21
C MET A 93 -13.95 7.53 14.58
N GLN A 94 -13.87 6.29 15.08
CA GLN A 94 -15.04 5.46 15.41
C GLN A 94 -15.42 5.48 16.90
N MET A 95 -14.60 6.11 17.76
CA MET A 95 -14.87 6.30 19.18
C MET A 95 -15.49 7.67 19.45
#